data_AF-A0A2E3PIP9-F1
#
_entry.id   AF-A0A2E3PIP9-F1
#
_cell.length_a   1.000
_cell.length_b   1.000
_cell.length_c   1.000
_cell.angle_alpha   90.00
_cell.angle_beta   90.00
_cell.angle_gamma   90.00
#
_symmetry.space_group_name_H-M   'P 1'
#
loop_
_entity.id
_entity.type
_entity.pdbx_description
1 polymer ?
#
loop_
_entity_poly.entity_id
_entity_poly.type
_entity_poly.pdbx_seq_one_letter_code
_entity_poly.pdbx_strand_id
1 'polypeptide(L)'
;MPRLALLAALVLAGPAVAQDGLGHALEIGSHVRLMSVMAENEPSPFVTDGCSGGLSVGWSFAAEAFPGFADLHGNRPPWEECCITHDRAYHDPDALDAEASFTARRAADVTLRACVVASAQERSEELQAAYGLTPEGVVQVYKGIADTMFNAVRLGGGPCTLLPWRWGYGYPLCPLVE
;
A
#
# COMPACT_ATOMS: atom_id res chain seq x y z
N MET A 1 -21.65 33.45 -32.33
CA MET A 1 -22.10 33.40 -30.92
C MET A 1 -21.56 32.10 -30.32
N PRO A 2 -20.69 32.16 -29.29
CA PRO A 2 -19.94 31.01 -28.76
C PRO A 2 -20.61 30.39 -27.52
N ARG A 3 -20.59 29.06 -27.36
CA ARG A 3 -20.69 28.32 -26.08
C ARG A 3 -20.04 26.94 -26.27
N LEU A 4 -18.84 26.72 -25.74
CA LEU A 4 -18.54 26.09 -24.44
C LEU A 4 -18.51 24.54 -24.51
N ALA A 5 -17.30 23.97 -24.50
CA ALA A 5 -16.99 22.73 -23.80
C ALA A 5 -15.46 22.62 -23.66
N LEU A 6 -14.98 23.24 -22.58
CA LEU A 6 -13.67 23.05 -22.00
C LEU A 6 -13.65 21.69 -21.27
N LEU A 7 -12.45 21.14 -21.07
CA LEU A 7 -12.05 20.04 -20.20
C LEU A 7 -11.99 18.64 -20.84
N ALA A 8 -10.89 18.39 -21.54
CA ALA A 8 -10.25 17.07 -21.51
C ALA A 8 -8.97 17.20 -20.68
N ALA A 9 -8.85 16.31 -19.70
CA ALA A 9 -7.94 16.34 -18.59
C ALA A 9 -6.46 16.40 -19.02
N LEU A 10 -5.71 17.27 -18.34
CA LEU A 10 -4.25 17.17 -18.27
C LEU A 10 -3.89 15.83 -17.62
N VAL A 11 -3.45 14.87 -18.42
CA VAL A 11 -2.62 13.76 -17.93
C VAL A 11 -1.23 14.35 -17.70
N LEU A 12 -1.00 14.93 -16.52
CA LEU A 12 0.34 15.28 -16.07
C LEU A 12 1.00 14.03 -15.47
N ALA A 13 1.42 13.11 -16.33
CA ALA A 13 2.46 12.16 -15.97
C ALA A 13 3.80 12.92 -15.94
N GLY A 14 4.01 13.71 -14.88
CA GLY A 14 5.29 14.37 -14.62
C GLY A 14 6.42 13.35 -14.39
N PRO A 15 7.69 13.76 -14.53
CA PRO A 15 8.81 12.88 -14.19
C PRO A 15 8.71 12.45 -12.73
N ALA A 16 9.03 11.18 -12.43
CA ALA A 16 8.93 10.59 -11.09
C ALA A 16 9.64 11.42 -9.99
N VAL A 17 10.68 12.17 -10.35
CA VAL A 17 11.42 13.08 -9.45
C VAL A 17 10.55 14.28 -9.01
N ALA A 18 9.70 14.81 -9.89
CA ALA A 18 8.79 15.91 -9.55
C ALA A 18 7.61 15.44 -8.68
N GLN A 19 7.15 14.19 -8.89
CA GLN A 19 6.12 13.58 -8.03
C GLN A 19 6.65 13.33 -6.61
N ASP A 20 7.92 12.94 -6.50
CA ASP A 20 8.57 12.70 -5.21
C ASP A 20 8.78 14.00 -4.42
N GLY A 21 9.17 15.09 -5.08
CA GLY A 21 9.31 16.40 -4.44
C GLY A 21 7.97 16.99 -3.94
N LEU A 22 6.88 16.79 -4.68
CA LEU A 22 5.54 17.21 -4.21
C LEU A 22 5.05 16.34 -3.05
N GLY A 23 5.23 15.02 -3.13
CA GLY A 23 4.88 14.10 -2.05
C GLY A 23 5.65 14.40 -0.77
N HIS A 24 6.95 14.67 -0.90
CA HIS A 24 7.80 15.11 0.20
C HIS A 24 7.27 16.40 0.84
N ALA A 25 7.04 17.45 0.04
CA ALA A 25 6.55 18.72 0.54
C ALA A 25 5.20 18.63 1.28
N LEU A 26 4.34 17.68 0.88
CA LEU A 26 3.05 17.45 1.52
C LEU A 26 3.14 16.60 2.80
N GLU A 27 4.08 15.66 2.88
CA GLU A 27 4.15 14.67 3.96
C GLU A 27 5.15 15.02 5.06
N ILE A 28 6.21 15.78 4.76
CA ILE A 28 7.37 15.93 5.67
C ILE A 28 6.99 16.51 7.04
N GLY A 29 6.05 17.46 7.09
CA GLY A 29 5.56 18.01 8.36
C GLY A 29 4.86 16.98 9.25
N SER A 30 4.20 15.98 8.65
CA SER A 30 3.60 14.86 9.39
C SER A 30 4.66 13.88 9.88
N HIS A 31 5.76 13.69 9.14
CA HIS A 31 6.90 12.91 9.62
C HIS A 31 7.58 13.58 10.82
N VAL A 32 7.77 14.91 10.81
CA VAL A 32 8.31 15.66 11.97
C VAL A 32 7.47 15.42 13.23
N ARG A 33 6.14 15.51 13.12
CA ARG A 33 5.24 15.24 14.24
C ARG A 33 5.32 13.79 14.72
N LEU A 34 5.37 12.83 13.79
CA LEU A 34 5.54 11.42 14.15
C LEU A 34 6.85 11.18 14.92
N MET A 35 7.97 11.77 14.49
CA MET A 35 9.25 11.63 15.20
C MET A 35 9.18 12.13 16.64
N SER A 36 8.44 13.22 16.88
CA SER A 36 8.23 13.75 18.23
C SER A 36 7.43 12.77 19.10
N VAL A 37 6.40 12.13 18.54
CA VAL A 37 5.63 11.09 19.24
C VAL A 37 6.50 9.86 19.54
N MET A 38 7.28 9.40 18.54
CA MET A 38 8.15 8.23 18.69
C MET A 38 9.25 8.44 19.73
N ALA A 39 9.76 9.66 19.87
CA ALA A 39 10.79 9.97 20.87
C ALA A 39 10.31 9.84 22.33
N GLU A 40 9.00 9.91 22.57
CA GLU A 40 8.40 9.92 23.91
C GLU A 40 7.63 8.64 24.24
N ASN A 41 7.50 7.71 23.28
CA ASN A 41 6.65 6.54 23.41
C ASN A 41 7.35 5.29 22.88
N GLU A 42 6.98 4.14 23.43
CA GLU A 42 7.31 2.84 22.85
C GLU A 42 6.16 2.40 21.92
N PRO A 43 6.44 1.64 20.85
CA PRO A 43 5.40 1.10 20.01
C PRO A 43 4.56 0.10 20.82
N SER A 44 3.24 0.12 20.58
CA SER A 44 2.34 -0.93 21.04
C SER A 44 2.70 -2.30 20.43
N PRO A 45 2.14 -3.42 20.92
CA PRO A 45 2.35 -4.71 20.28
C PRO A 45 1.84 -4.73 18.84
N PHE A 46 2.62 -5.35 17.94
CA PHE A 46 2.27 -5.48 16.53
C PHE A 46 0.93 -6.20 16.33
N VAL A 47 0.07 -5.60 15.49
CA VAL A 47 -1.21 -6.15 15.04
C VAL A 47 -1.33 -5.98 13.52
N THR A 48 -1.95 -6.92 12.83
CA THR A 48 -2.19 -6.87 11.38
C THR A 48 -3.57 -7.44 11.05
N ASP A 49 -4.21 -6.88 10.03
CA ASP A 49 -5.46 -7.39 9.44
C ASP A 49 -5.22 -8.18 8.14
N GLY A 50 -3.95 -8.53 7.84
CA GLY A 50 -3.53 -9.10 6.58
C GLY A 50 -3.28 -7.99 5.56
N CYS A 51 -4.09 -7.94 4.51
CA CYS A 51 -4.11 -6.79 3.61
C CYS A 51 -5.20 -5.80 4.04
N SER A 52 -4.77 -4.61 4.45
CA SER A 52 -5.63 -3.54 4.94
C SER A 52 -6.72 -3.08 3.97
N GLY A 53 -7.70 -2.34 4.50
CA GLY A 53 -8.90 -1.92 3.75
C GLY A 53 -9.94 -3.04 3.63
N GLY A 54 -9.82 -4.10 4.44
CA GLY A 54 -10.72 -5.25 4.44
C GLY A 54 -10.48 -6.23 3.29
N LEU A 55 -9.34 -6.17 2.60
CA LEU A 55 -9.06 -7.03 1.45
C LEU A 55 -8.97 -8.51 1.87
N SER A 56 -8.23 -8.82 2.93
CA SER A 56 -8.13 -10.21 3.43
C SER A 56 -9.47 -10.77 3.91
N VAL A 57 -10.27 -9.94 4.59
CA VAL A 57 -11.63 -10.31 5.02
C VAL A 57 -12.54 -10.55 3.81
N GLY A 58 -12.55 -9.63 2.85
CA GLY A 58 -13.34 -9.75 1.62
C GLY A 58 -12.94 -10.96 0.77
N TRP A 59 -11.65 -11.28 0.73
CA TRP A 59 -11.14 -12.47 0.05
C TRP A 59 -11.63 -13.76 0.72
N SER A 60 -11.54 -13.84 2.04
CA SER A 60 -12.01 -14.99 2.81
C SER A 60 -13.52 -15.18 2.61
N PHE A 61 -14.28 -14.09 2.63
CA PHE A 61 -15.71 -14.12 2.32
C PHE A 61 -15.98 -14.62 0.90
N ALA A 62 -15.22 -14.16 -0.11
CA ALA A 62 -15.37 -14.63 -1.48
C ALA A 62 -15.05 -16.14 -1.61
N ALA A 63 -14.02 -16.61 -0.93
CA ALA A 63 -13.65 -18.03 -0.88
C ALA A 63 -14.74 -18.91 -0.28
N GLU A 64 -15.45 -18.42 0.74
CA GLU A 64 -16.58 -19.12 1.35
C GLU A 64 -17.87 -19.04 0.52
N ALA A 65 -18.13 -17.89 -0.11
CA ALA A 65 -19.40 -17.60 -0.76
C ALA A 65 -19.51 -18.11 -2.21
N PHE A 66 -18.39 -18.20 -2.93
CA PHE A 66 -18.39 -18.53 -4.36
C PHE A 66 -17.81 -19.92 -4.63
N PRO A 67 -18.61 -20.86 -5.18
CA PRO A 67 -18.14 -22.20 -5.52
C PRO A 67 -16.91 -22.18 -6.43
N GLY A 68 -15.89 -22.95 -6.06
CA GLY A 68 -14.63 -23.07 -6.82
C GLY A 68 -13.67 -21.89 -6.69
N PHE A 69 -14.02 -20.82 -5.97
CA PHE A 69 -13.09 -19.71 -5.73
C PHE A 69 -11.93 -20.16 -4.85
N ALA A 70 -12.21 -20.77 -3.70
CA ALA A 70 -11.17 -21.26 -2.80
C ALA A 70 -10.24 -22.28 -3.48
N ASP A 71 -10.79 -23.14 -4.34
CA ASP A 71 -10.02 -24.15 -5.07
C ASP A 71 -9.03 -23.50 -6.05
N LEU A 72 -9.43 -22.41 -6.70
CA LEU A 72 -8.62 -21.71 -7.71
C LEU A 72 -7.77 -20.57 -7.14
N HIS A 73 -8.14 -19.98 -6.02
CA HIS A 73 -7.50 -18.76 -5.51
C HIS A 73 -6.93 -18.91 -4.10
N GLY A 74 -7.30 -19.99 -3.41
CA GLY A 74 -7.03 -20.16 -1.99
C GLY A 74 -7.95 -19.33 -1.11
N ASN A 75 -7.94 -19.64 0.18
CA ASN A 75 -8.77 -18.95 1.18
C ASN A 75 -8.23 -17.56 1.57
N ARG A 76 -7.02 -17.20 1.14
CA ARG A 76 -6.37 -15.92 1.44
C ARG A 76 -5.68 -15.38 0.17
N PRO A 77 -5.51 -14.05 0.05
CA PRO A 77 -4.79 -13.47 -1.08
C PRO A 77 -3.38 -14.06 -1.18
N PRO A 78 -2.88 -14.40 -2.38
CA PRO A 78 -1.54 -14.97 -2.54
C PRO A 78 -0.41 -13.99 -2.17
N TRP A 79 -0.73 -12.71 -1.99
CA TRP A 79 0.21 -11.67 -1.54
C TRP A 79 -0.02 -11.22 -0.08
N GLU A 80 -0.80 -11.95 0.72
CA GLU A 80 -1.10 -11.52 2.09
C GLU A 80 0.15 -11.35 2.97
N GLU A 81 1.15 -12.23 2.81
CA GLU A 81 2.43 -12.10 3.52
C GLU A 81 3.21 -10.83 3.12
N CYS A 82 3.02 -10.33 1.88
CA CYS A 82 3.58 -9.05 1.47
C CYS A 82 2.94 -7.89 2.26
N CYS A 83 1.63 -7.94 2.50
CA CYS A 83 0.92 -6.96 3.31
C CYS A 83 1.34 -7.03 4.78
N ILE A 84 1.45 -8.23 5.37
CA ILE A 84 1.90 -8.38 6.76
C ILE A 84 3.34 -7.83 6.94
N THR A 85 4.21 -8.04 5.95
CA THR A 85 5.57 -7.47 5.97
C THR A 85 5.55 -5.95 5.88
N HIS A 86 4.68 -5.39 5.03
CA HIS A 86 4.48 -3.94 4.92
C HIS A 86 3.92 -3.33 6.20
N ASP A 87 2.93 -3.98 6.81
CA ASP A 87 2.36 -3.61 8.10
C ASP A 87 3.41 -3.54 9.19
N ARG A 88 4.40 -4.45 9.20
CA ARG A 88 5.50 -4.41 10.18
C ARG A 88 6.35 -3.16 10.01
N ALA A 89 6.68 -2.80 8.78
CA ALA A 89 7.42 -1.58 8.50
C ALA A 89 6.61 -0.32 8.87
N TYR A 90 5.29 -0.36 8.68
CA TYR A 90 4.38 0.71 9.02
C TYR A 90 4.10 0.82 10.51
N HIS A 91 4.16 -0.28 11.25
CA HIS A 91 3.92 -0.32 12.68
C HIS A 91 4.95 0.47 13.46
N ASP A 92 6.21 0.13 13.23
CA ASP A 92 7.36 0.68 13.95
C ASP A 92 8.45 1.07 12.96
N PRO A 93 8.40 2.31 12.44
CA PRO A 93 9.36 2.82 11.48
C PRO A 93 10.79 2.83 12.03
N ASP A 94 11.71 2.13 11.38
CA ASP A 94 13.14 2.28 11.65
C ASP A 94 13.68 3.56 11.00
N ALA A 95 13.55 4.69 11.71
CA ALA A 95 13.97 6.00 11.24
C ALA A 95 14.46 6.90 12.40
N LEU A 96 15.58 7.58 12.18
CA LEU A 96 16.20 8.47 13.18
C LEU A 96 15.70 9.93 13.10
N ASP A 97 15.16 10.33 11.96
CA ASP A 97 14.64 11.67 11.71
C ASP A 97 13.51 11.65 10.66
N ALA A 98 12.92 12.82 10.39
CA ALA A 98 11.78 12.95 9.49
C ALA A 98 12.10 12.58 8.03
N GLU A 99 13.32 12.85 7.56
CA GLU A 99 13.76 12.54 6.20
C GLU A 99 14.00 11.03 6.03
N ALA A 100 14.67 10.42 7.01
CA ALA A 100 14.80 8.97 7.11
C ALA A 100 13.43 8.31 7.17
N SER A 101 12.48 8.88 7.92
CA SER A 101 11.12 8.36 8.05
C SER A 101 10.34 8.43 6.73
N PHE A 102 10.43 9.54 6.00
CA PHE A 102 9.82 9.66 4.66
C PHE A 102 10.42 8.65 3.67
N THR A 103 11.76 8.51 3.70
CA THR A 103 12.49 7.58 2.84
C THR A 103 12.13 6.12 3.17
N ALA A 104 12.07 5.75 4.45
CA ALA A 104 11.71 4.43 4.92
C ALA A 104 10.27 4.06 4.53
N ARG A 105 9.32 4.99 4.66
CA ARG A 105 7.92 4.79 4.22
C ARG A 105 7.86 4.45 2.73
N ARG A 106 8.52 5.26 1.90
CA ARG A 106 8.56 5.01 0.46
C ARG A 106 9.24 3.68 0.13
N ALA A 107 10.31 3.32 0.83
CA ALA A 107 11.00 2.05 0.64
C ALA A 107 10.09 0.85 1.01
N ALA A 108 9.29 0.96 2.07
CA ALA A 108 8.29 -0.04 2.43
C ALA A 108 7.24 -0.19 1.32
N ASP A 109 6.72 0.92 0.77
CA ASP A 109 5.72 0.90 -0.30
C ASP A 109 6.26 0.28 -1.59
N VAL A 110 7.51 0.62 -1.97
CA VAL A 110 8.18 0.01 -3.13
C VAL A 110 8.43 -1.48 -2.90
N THR A 111 8.81 -1.88 -1.69
CA THR A 111 8.99 -3.30 -1.31
C THR A 111 7.68 -4.08 -1.42
N LEU A 112 6.57 -3.52 -0.92
CA LEU A 112 5.23 -4.11 -1.07
C LEU A 112 4.90 -4.33 -2.55
N ARG A 113 5.06 -3.29 -3.37
CA ARG A 113 4.78 -3.37 -4.82
C ARG A 113 5.60 -4.49 -5.48
N ALA A 114 6.90 -4.56 -5.19
CA ALA A 114 7.77 -5.59 -5.75
C ALA A 114 7.38 -7.01 -5.29
N CYS A 115 7.05 -7.17 -4.00
CA CYS A 115 6.60 -8.44 -3.44
C CYS A 115 5.32 -8.95 -4.10
N VAL A 116 4.31 -8.08 -4.27
CA VAL A 116 3.05 -8.43 -4.94
C VAL A 116 3.31 -8.85 -6.39
N VAL A 117 4.18 -8.16 -7.12
CA VAL A 117 4.54 -8.58 -8.50
C VAL A 117 5.20 -9.96 -8.51
N ALA A 118 6.02 -10.28 -7.51
CA ALA A 118 6.70 -11.58 -7.43
C ALA A 118 5.71 -12.75 -7.23
N SER A 119 4.58 -12.53 -6.55
CA SER A 119 3.51 -13.53 -6.41
C SER A 119 2.95 -14.04 -7.75
N ALA A 120 3.14 -13.31 -8.84
CA ALA A 120 2.76 -13.75 -10.18
C ALA A 120 3.46 -15.06 -10.59
N GLN A 121 4.72 -15.25 -10.20
CA GLN A 121 5.51 -16.42 -10.60
C GLN A 121 4.93 -17.69 -9.98
N GLU A 122 4.58 -17.65 -8.70
CA GLU A 122 4.03 -18.77 -7.95
C GLU A 122 2.65 -19.20 -8.47
N ARG A 123 1.88 -18.26 -9.02
CA ARG A 123 0.51 -18.48 -9.48
C ARG A 123 0.41 -18.65 -11.00
N SER A 124 1.52 -18.55 -11.72
CA SER A 124 1.52 -18.42 -13.18
C SER A 124 0.88 -19.62 -13.87
N GLU A 125 1.32 -20.84 -13.57
CA GLU A 125 0.83 -22.03 -14.27
C GLU A 125 -0.67 -22.26 -14.04
N GLU A 126 -1.12 -22.12 -12.80
CA GLU A 126 -2.52 -22.30 -12.41
C GLU A 126 -3.44 -21.26 -13.09
N LEU A 127 -3.05 -19.99 -13.07
CA LEU A 127 -3.87 -18.91 -13.66
C LEU A 127 -3.86 -18.96 -15.19
N GLN A 128 -2.77 -19.40 -15.82
CA GLN A 128 -2.75 -19.67 -17.26
C GLN A 128 -3.76 -20.75 -17.62
N ALA A 129 -3.76 -21.87 -16.88
CA ALA A 129 -4.67 -22.99 -17.14
C ALA A 129 -6.14 -22.61 -16.90
N ALA A 130 -6.43 -21.87 -15.82
CA ALA A 130 -7.79 -21.53 -15.44
C ALA A 130 -8.42 -20.42 -16.30
N TYR A 131 -7.61 -19.43 -16.71
CA TYR A 131 -8.10 -18.22 -17.39
C TYR A 131 -7.65 -18.07 -18.85
N GLY A 132 -6.86 -19.03 -19.37
CA GLY A 132 -6.30 -18.94 -20.71
C GLY A 132 -5.34 -17.76 -20.90
N LEU A 133 -4.70 -17.32 -19.81
CA LEU A 133 -3.72 -16.24 -19.84
C LEU A 133 -2.39 -16.73 -20.42
N THR A 134 -1.60 -15.81 -20.98
CA THR A 134 -0.18 -16.07 -21.24
C THR A 134 0.63 -15.83 -19.95
N PRO A 135 1.88 -16.33 -19.85
CA PRO A 135 2.77 -15.98 -18.74
C PRO A 135 2.88 -14.47 -18.52
N GLU A 136 3.01 -13.69 -19.61
CA GLU A 136 3.07 -12.24 -19.55
C GLU A 136 1.74 -11.65 -19.08
N GLY A 137 0.61 -12.22 -19.49
CA GLY A 137 -0.72 -11.82 -19.04
C GLY A 137 -0.86 -11.92 -17.52
N VAL A 138 -0.41 -13.01 -16.91
CA VAL A 138 -0.42 -13.15 -15.44
C VAL A 138 0.42 -12.07 -14.78
N VAL A 139 1.64 -11.84 -15.28
CA VAL A 139 2.53 -10.78 -14.75
C VAL A 139 1.88 -9.40 -14.84
N GLN A 140 1.18 -9.07 -15.94
CA GLN A 140 0.50 -7.78 -16.08
C GLN A 140 -0.65 -7.60 -15.08
N VAL A 141 -1.42 -8.66 -14.80
CA VAL A 141 -2.49 -8.62 -13.78
C VAL A 141 -1.91 -8.29 -12.42
N TYR A 142 -0.86 -8.99 -12.00
CA TYR A 142 -0.20 -8.74 -10.72
C TYR A 142 0.47 -7.36 -10.64
N LYS A 143 1.03 -6.86 -11.77
CA LYS A 143 1.51 -5.48 -11.85
C LYS A 143 0.39 -4.47 -11.61
N GLY A 144 -0.77 -4.68 -12.21
CA GLY A 144 -1.94 -3.82 -11.99
C GLY A 144 -2.40 -3.80 -10.53
N ILE A 145 -2.43 -4.97 -9.88
CA ILE A 145 -2.74 -5.10 -8.45
C ILE A 145 -1.69 -4.36 -7.61
N ALA A 146 -0.41 -4.63 -7.85
CA ALA A 146 0.70 -4.01 -7.14
C ALA A 146 0.71 -2.48 -7.27
N ASP A 147 0.45 -1.95 -8.47
CA ASP A 147 0.41 -0.51 -8.73
C ASP A 147 -0.79 0.14 -8.02
N THR A 148 -1.93 -0.54 -7.99
CA THR A 148 -3.12 -0.08 -7.27
C THR A 148 -2.83 -0.02 -5.76
N MET A 149 -2.24 -1.07 -5.20
CA MET A 149 -1.85 -1.12 -3.79
C MET A 149 -0.83 -0.04 -3.44
N PHE A 150 0.23 0.12 -4.26
CA PHE A 150 1.24 1.15 -4.09
C PHE A 150 0.61 2.56 -4.01
N ASN A 151 -0.27 2.89 -4.95
CA ASN A 151 -0.93 4.19 -4.96
C ASN A 151 -1.87 4.38 -3.75
N ALA A 152 -2.58 3.34 -3.33
CA ALA A 152 -3.45 3.39 -2.16
C ALA A 152 -2.67 3.68 -0.88
N VAL A 153 -1.54 3.00 -0.63
CA VAL A 153 -0.72 3.23 0.58
C VAL A 153 0.04 4.56 0.53
N ARG A 154 0.43 5.04 -0.66
CA ARG A 154 0.99 6.40 -0.82
C ARG A 154 -0.02 7.47 -0.43
N LEU A 155 -1.27 7.36 -0.85
CA LEU A 155 -2.29 8.36 -0.59
C LEU A 155 -2.91 8.28 0.80
N GLY A 156 -3.14 7.06 1.31
CA GLY A 156 -3.83 6.84 2.59
C GLY A 156 -2.90 6.57 3.77
N GLY A 157 -1.72 5.98 3.54
CA GLY A 157 -0.86 5.48 4.61
C GLY A 157 0.03 6.52 5.29
N GLY A 158 -0.18 7.81 5.03
CA GLY A 158 0.69 8.87 5.59
C GLY A 158 0.66 8.92 7.12
N PRO A 159 1.73 9.41 7.77
CA PRO A 159 1.76 9.55 9.22
C PRO A 159 0.71 10.55 9.71
N CYS A 160 0.32 10.42 10.99
CA CYS A 160 -0.67 11.27 11.66
C CYS A 160 -2.07 11.30 11.02
N THR A 161 -2.38 10.40 10.09
CA THR A 161 -3.76 10.18 9.62
C THR A 161 -4.56 9.44 10.70
N LEU A 162 -5.89 9.46 10.61
CA LEU A 162 -6.77 8.67 11.50
C LEU A 162 -6.96 7.23 11.03
N LEU A 163 -6.24 6.80 10.00
CA LEU A 163 -6.37 5.47 9.43
C LEU A 163 -5.58 4.47 10.28
N PRO A 164 -6.14 3.26 10.53
CA PRO A 164 -5.49 2.28 11.41
C PRO A 164 -4.22 1.67 10.80
N TRP A 165 -4.00 1.82 9.49
CA TRP A 165 -2.81 1.39 8.75
C TRP A 165 -1.87 2.56 8.39
N ARG A 166 -1.90 3.65 9.17
CA ARG A 166 -1.00 4.79 8.94
C ARG A 166 0.47 4.42 9.21
N TRP A 167 1.39 5.14 8.60
CA TRP A 167 2.81 5.07 8.98
C TRP A 167 3.00 5.49 10.44
N GLY A 168 3.66 4.63 11.22
CA GLY A 168 3.78 4.75 12.67
C GLY A 168 2.52 4.35 13.45
N TYR A 169 1.69 3.43 12.95
CA TYR A 169 0.44 3.07 13.65
C TYR A 169 0.65 2.36 14.99
N GLY A 170 1.85 1.84 15.25
CA GLY A 170 2.22 1.30 16.56
C GLY A 170 2.28 2.36 17.65
N TYR A 171 2.40 3.63 17.29
CA TYR A 171 2.51 4.76 18.21
C TYR A 171 1.14 5.44 18.44
N PRO A 172 1.01 6.33 19.45
CA PRO A 172 -0.16 7.19 19.59
C PRO A 172 -0.43 8.07 18.35
N LEU A 173 -1.65 8.60 18.24
CA LEU A 173 -1.96 9.60 17.22
C LEU A 173 -1.17 10.89 17.48
N CYS A 174 -0.72 11.53 16.41
CA CYS A 174 -0.07 12.84 16.52
C CYS A 174 -1.08 13.87 17.05
N PRO A 175 -0.65 14.80 17.90
CA PRO A 175 -1.52 15.88 18.36
C PRO A 175 -1.94 16.77 17.18
N LEU A 176 -3.18 17.27 17.23
CA LEU A 176 -3.77 18.13 16.18
C LEU A 176 -3.22 19.57 16.21
N VAL A 177 -2.54 19.93 17.30
CA VAL A 177 -1.90 21.23 17.58
C VAL A 177 -0.67 20.97 18.45
N GLU A 178 0.43 21.67 18.16
CA GLU A 178 1.61 21.72 19.05
C GLU A 178 1.31 22.43 20.36
#